data_AF-A0A2K5KRW3-F1
#
_entry.id   AF-A0A2K5KRW3-F1
#
_cell.length_a   1.000
_cell.length_b   1.000
_cell.length_c   1.000
_cell.angle_alpha   90.00
_cell.angle_beta   90.00
_cell.angle_gamma   90.00
#
_symmetry.space_group_name_H-M   'P 1'
#
loop_
_entity.id
_entity.type
_entity.pdbx_description
1 polymer ?
#
loop_
_entity_poly.entity_id
_entity_poly.type
_entity_poly.pdbx_seq_one_letter_code
_entity_poly.pdbx_strand_id
1 'polypeptide(L)'
;QLKQQRDKLRQYQKRIAQQLERERALARQLLRDGRKERAKLLLKKKRYQEQLLDRTENQISSLEAMVQSIEFTQIEMKVMEGLQFGNECLNKMHQVMSIEEVERILDETQEAVEYQRQIDELLAGSFTQEDEDAILEELSAITQEQIELPEVPSEPLPEKIPGISMLDSFEWLEFTGEQRIPEGSKTECRPGLPGPWGRVCLALGFSLGFPGVG
;
A
#
# COMPACT_ATOMS: atom_id res chain seq x y z
N GLN A 1 17.40 5.02 -20.43
CA GLN A 1 18.66 5.08 -21.20
C GLN A 1 19.71 4.08 -20.68
N LEU A 2 19.95 3.99 -19.36
CA LEU A 2 20.90 3.02 -18.77
C LEU A 2 20.61 1.55 -19.13
N LYS A 3 19.34 1.13 -19.12
CA LYS A 3 18.93 -0.23 -19.53
C LYS A 3 19.40 -0.58 -20.96
N GLN A 4 19.27 0.35 -21.90
CA GLN A 4 19.75 0.15 -23.29
C GLN A 4 21.27 0.07 -23.37
N GLN A 5 22.01 0.84 -22.56
CA GLN A 5 23.48 0.76 -22.52
C GLN A 5 23.94 -0.58 -21.94
N ARG A 6 23.32 -1.05 -20.84
CA ARG A 6 23.56 -2.37 -20.27
C ARG A 6 23.34 -3.47 -21.32
N ASP A 7 22.24 -3.40 -22.07
CA ASP A 7 21.91 -4.41 -23.07
C ASP A 7 22.92 -4.41 -24.23
N LYS A 8 23.43 -3.25 -24.65
CA LYS A 8 24.52 -3.14 -25.62
C LYS A 8 25.82 -3.77 -25.10
N LEU A 9 26.17 -3.56 -23.83
CA LEU A 9 27.36 -4.18 -23.22
C LEU A 9 27.21 -5.70 -23.10
N ARG A 10 26.03 -6.20 -22.74
CA ARG A 10 25.73 -7.66 -22.73
C ARG A 10 25.85 -8.27 -24.13
N GLN A 11 25.37 -7.59 -25.17
CA GLN A 11 25.57 -8.02 -26.55
C GLN A 11 27.05 -8.06 -26.94
N TYR A 12 27.83 -7.05 -26.51
CA TYR A 12 29.28 -7.00 -26.75
C TYR A 12 30.02 -8.15 -26.04
N GLN A 13 29.69 -8.41 -24.76
CA GLN A 13 30.22 -9.54 -23.99
C GLN A 13 29.98 -10.87 -24.71
N LYS A 14 28.76 -11.10 -25.21
CA LYS A 14 28.42 -12.32 -25.97
C LYS A 14 29.26 -12.47 -27.25
N ARG A 15 29.51 -11.37 -27.96
CA ARG A 15 30.36 -11.38 -29.17
C ARG A 15 31.82 -11.72 -28.85
N ILE A 16 32.38 -11.15 -27.79
CA ILE A 16 33.74 -11.46 -27.34
C ILE A 16 33.85 -12.92 -26.88
N ALA A 17 32.88 -13.41 -26.11
CA ALA A 17 32.87 -14.81 -25.65
C ALA A 17 32.92 -15.80 -26.82
N GLN A 18 32.14 -15.55 -27.88
CA GLN A 18 32.18 -16.36 -29.10
C GLN A 18 33.53 -16.26 -29.84
N GLN A 19 34.16 -15.07 -29.85
CA GLN A 19 35.51 -14.92 -30.43
C GLN A 19 36.55 -15.70 -29.63
N LEU A 20 36.49 -15.69 -28.29
CA LEU A 20 37.40 -16.43 -27.42
C LEU A 20 37.32 -17.94 -27.67
N GLU A 21 36.14 -18.50 -27.89
CA GLU A 21 35.98 -19.92 -28.24
C GLU A 21 36.65 -20.26 -29.57
N ARG A 22 36.47 -19.41 -30.59
CA ARG A 22 37.12 -19.58 -31.90
C ARG A 22 38.65 -19.49 -31.78
N GLU A 23 39.16 -18.51 -31.04
CA GLU A 23 40.59 -18.34 -30.81
C GLU A 23 41.19 -19.53 -30.02
N ARG A 24 40.44 -20.10 -29.07
CA ARG A 24 40.83 -21.34 -28.36
C ARG A 24 40.93 -22.53 -29.31
N ALA A 25 39.98 -22.70 -30.22
CA ALA A 25 40.02 -23.77 -31.21
C ALA A 25 41.20 -23.60 -32.19
N LEU A 26 41.41 -22.39 -32.70
CA LEU A 26 42.54 -22.06 -33.59
C LEU A 26 43.89 -22.26 -32.89
N ALA A 27 44.01 -21.87 -31.62
CA ALA A 27 45.23 -22.10 -30.85
C ALA A 27 45.53 -23.61 -30.70
N ARG A 28 44.50 -24.45 -30.47
CA ARG A 28 44.67 -25.91 -30.43
C ARG A 28 45.13 -26.48 -31.78
N GLN A 29 44.60 -25.97 -32.89
CA GLN A 29 45.02 -26.39 -34.24
C GLN A 29 46.48 -26.03 -34.52
N LEU A 30 46.89 -24.78 -34.25
CA LEU A 30 48.28 -24.33 -34.46
C LEU A 30 49.31 -25.09 -33.62
N LEU A 31 48.92 -25.58 -32.43
CA LEU A 31 49.76 -26.43 -31.61
C LEU A 31 49.94 -27.83 -32.23
N ARG A 32 48.91 -28.39 -32.88
CA ARG A 32 49.00 -29.65 -33.63
C ARG A 32 49.88 -29.51 -34.87
N ASP A 33 49.79 -28.36 -35.55
CA ASP A 33 50.60 -28.04 -36.74
C ASP A 33 52.07 -27.69 -36.41
N GLY A 34 52.48 -27.73 -35.13
CA GLY A 34 53.84 -27.42 -34.69
C GLY A 34 54.22 -25.93 -34.73
N ARG A 35 53.28 -25.02 -35.05
CA ARG A 35 53.52 -23.57 -35.21
C ARG A 35 53.44 -22.81 -33.88
N LYS A 36 54.39 -23.09 -32.98
CA LYS A 36 54.42 -22.57 -31.59
C LYS A 36 54.39 -21.03 -31.49
N GLU A 37 55.16 -20.32 -32.31
CA GLU A 37 55.21 -18.85 -32.26
C GLU A 37 53.86 -18.19 -32.58
N ARG A 38 53.14 -18.71 -33.58
CA ARG A 38 51.80 -18.24 -33.93
C ARG A 38 50.78 -18.55 -32.84
N ALA A 39 50.87 -19.74 -32.23
CA ALA A 39 50.02 -20.12 -31.11
C ALA A 39 50.24 -19.19 -29.89
N LYS A 40 51.49 -18.85 -29.57
CA LYS A 40 51.84 -17.93 -28.48
C LYS A 40 51.24 -16.53 -28.70
N LEU A 41 51.26 -16.02 -29.93
CA LEU A 41 50.66 -14.73 -30.27
C LEU A 41 49.13 -14.75 -30.10
N LEU A 42 48.45 -15.81 -30.56
CA LEU A 42 47.01 -15.97 -30.32
C LEU A 42 46.67 -16.05 -28.83
N LEU A 43 47.46 -16.77 -28.02
CA LEU A 43 47.22 -16.85 -26.58
C LEU A 43 47.39 -15.49 -25.88
N LYS A 44 48.31 -14.64 -26.35
CA LYS A 44 48.42 -13.25 -25.86
C LYS A 44 47.18 -12.43 -26.21
N LYS A 45 46.68 -12.56 -27.46
CA LYS A 45 45.45 -11.89 -27.91
C LYS A 45 44.23 -12.33 -27.09
N LYS A 46 44.09 -13.64 -26.88
CA LYS A 46 43.07 -14.25 -26.01
C LYS A 46 43.10 -13.65 -24.61
N ARG A 47 44.28 -13.56 -23.98
CA ARG A 47 44.41 -13.00 -22.62
C ARG A 47 43.98 -11.53 -22.53
N TYR A 48 44.26 -10.74 -23.56
CA TYR A 48 43.82 -9.34 -23.63
C TYR A 48 42.28 -9.23 -23.76
N GLN A 49 41.66 -10.09 -24.58
CA GLN A 49 40.20 -10.15 -24.70
C GLN A 49 39.53 -10.59 -23.40
N GLU A 50 40.13 -11.55 -22.66
CA GLU A 50 39.64 -11.95 -21.34
C GLU A 50 39.66 -10.77 -20.37
N GLN A 51 40.76 -10.00 -20.30
CA GLN A 51 40.81 -8.78 -19.48
C GLN A 51 39.77 -7.72 -19.89
N LEU A 52 39.46 -7.61 -21.19
CA LEU A 52 38.43 -6.69 -21.67
C LEU A 52 37.02 -7.16 -21.27
N LEU A 53 36.81 -8.48 -21.24
CA LEU A 53 35.57 -9.10 -20.78
C LEU A 53 35.35 -8.79 -19.29
N ASP A 54 36.39 -8.99 -18.45
CA ASP A 54 36.33 -8.68 -17.01
C ASP A 54 35.97 -7.19 -16.75
N ARG A 55 36.59 -6.27 -17.52
CA ARG A 55 36.25 -4.83 -17.43
C ARG A 55 34.80 -4.55 -17.82
N THR A 56 34.31 -5.23 -18.86
CA THR A 56 32.93 -5.08 -19.34
C THR A 56 31.94 -5.62 -18.32
N GLU A 57 32.25 -6.74 -17.65
CA GLU A 57 31.44 -7.29 -16.57
C GLU A 57 31.34 -6.33 -15.39
N ASN A 58 32.46 -5.74 -14.97
CA ASN A 58 32.45 -4.71 -13.92
C ASN A 58 31.56 -3.52 -14.28
N GLN A 59 31.62 -3.06 -15.54
CA GLN A 59 30.76 -1.97 -16.02
C GLN A 59 29.28 -2.36 -16.03
N ILE A 60 28.94 -3.59 -16.41
CA ILE A 60 27.57 -4.11 -16.37
C ILE A 60 27.07 -4.12 -14.93
N SER A 61 27.86 -4.65 -13.98
CA SER A 61 27.49 -4.67 -12.56
C SER A 61 27.30 -3.27 -12.00
N SER A 62 28.16 -2.32 -12.34
CA SER A 62 27.99 -0.91 -11.94
C SER A 62 26.70 -0.29 -12.51
N LEU A 63 26.36 -0.58 -13.78
CA LEU A 63 25.11 -0.10 -14.39
C LEU A 63 23.88 -0.72 -13.73
N GLU A 64 23.94 -2.00 -13.36
CA GLU A 64 22.86 -2.69 -12.66
C GLU A 64 22.61 -2.10 -11.27
N ALA A 65 23.68 -1.81 -10.52
CA ALA A 65 23.57 -1.13 -9.23
C ALA A 65 22.94 0.27 -9.36
N MET A 66 23.34 1.06 -10.36
CA MET A 66 22.74 2.37 -10.60
C MET A 66 21.25 2.27 -10.98
N VAL A 67 20.86 1.28 -11.79
CA VAL A 67 19.45 1.05 -12.14
C VAL A 67 18.63 0.69 -10.89
N GLN A 68 19.14 -0.19 -10.04
CA GLN A 68 18.46 -0.56 -8.79
C GLN A 68 18.30 0.63 -7.84
N SER A 69 19.33 1.46 -7.69
CA SER A 69 19.26 2.68 -6.87
C SER A 69 18.22 3.67 -7.40
N ILE A 70 18.11 3.83 -8.73
CA ILE A 70 17.08 4.67 -9.35
C ILE A 70 15.66 4.09 -9.13
N GLU A 71 15.51 2.77 -9.20
CA GLU A 71 14.21 2.12 -8.96
C GLU A 71 13.80 2.25 -7.49
N PHE A 72 14.76 2.10 -6.57
CA PHE A 72 14.52 2.29 -5.14
C PHE A 72 14.14 3.74 -4.81
N THR A 73 14.89 4.73 -5.31
CA THR A 73 14.55 6.15 -5.10
C THR A 73 13.20 6.52 -5.69
N GLN A 74 12.75 5.89 -6.78
CA GLN A 74 11.39 6.08 -7.29
C GLN A 74 10.32 5.56 -6.32
N ILE A 75 10.58 4.46 -5.62
CA ILE A 75 9.67 3.94 -4.60
C ILE A 75 9.67 4.87 -3.39
N GLU A 76 10.84 5.30 -2.93
CA GLU A 76 10.97 6.26 -1.83
C GLU A 76 10.20 7.56 -2.10
N MET A 77 10.31 8.11 -3.32
CA MET A 77 9.54 9.29 -3.72
C MET A 77 8.03 9.03 -3.63
N LYS A 78 7.54 7.90 -4.14
CA LYS A 78 6.11 7.55 -4.07
C LYS A 78 5.61 7.41 -2.64
N VAL A 79 6.42 6.84 -1.74
CA VAL A 79 6.09 6.74 -0.31
C VAL A 79 6.01 8.13 0.30
N MET A 80 6.98 9.00 0.02
CA MET A 80 6.98 10.38 0.51
C MET A 80 5.79 11.20 -0.02
N GLU A 81 5.45 11.06 -1.32
CA GLU A 81 4.27 11.67 -1.92
C GLU A 81 2.97 11.17 -1.26
N GLY A 82 2.87 9.87 -0.99
CA GLY A 82 1.74 9.28 -0.26
C GLY A 82 1.58 9.83 1.15
N LEU A 83 2.70 9.99 1.88
CA LEU A 83 2.71 10.59 3.22
C LEU A 83 2.33 12.08 3.18
N GLN A 84 2.83 12.84 2.19
CA GLN A 84 2.47 14.25 2.02
C GLN A 84 0.98 14.40 1.71
N PHE A 85 0.45 13.61 0.77
CA PHE A 85 -0.98 13.62 0.44
C PHE A 85 -1.84 13.21 1.64
N GLY A 86 -1.41 12.19 2.40
CA GLY A 86 -2.06 11.79 3.65
C GLY A 86 -2.08 12.92 4.68
N ASN A 87 -0.96 13.62 4.86
CA ASN A 87 -0.86 14.77 5.76
C ASN A 87 -1.76 15.93 5.31
N GLU A 88 -1.79 16.25 4.01
CA GLU A 88 -2.70 17.26 3.45
C GLU A 88 -4.17 16.90 3.65
N CYS A 89 -4.53 15.63 3.43
CA CYS A 89 -5.88 15.12 3.65
C CYS A 89 -6.28 15.27 5.12
N LEU A 90 -5.41 14.84 6.04
CA LEU A 90 -5.62 15.01 7.48
C LEU A 90 -5.75 16.48 7.87
N ASN A 91 -4.92 17.38 7.32
CA ASN A 91 -5.03 18.81 7.59
C ASN A 91 -6.36 19.39 7.12
N LYS A 92 -6.85 18.98 5.94
CA LYS A 92 -8.17 19.40 5.44
C LYS A 92 -9.30 18.86 6.31
N MET A 93 -9.25 17.60 6.72
CA MET A 93 -10.23 17.03 7.65
C MET A 93 -10.18 17.75 9.00
N HIS A 94 -8.99 18.07 9.49
CA HIS A 94 -8.82 18.81 10.73
C HIS A 94 -9.40 20.22 10.60
N GLN A 95 -9.18 20.94 9.50
CA GLN A 95 -9.79 22.25 9.26
C GLN A 95 -11.32 22.24 9.25
N VAL A 96 -11.94 21.18 8.71
CA VAL A 96 -13.40 21.02 8.71
C VAL A 96 -13.95 20.68 10.10
N MET A 97 -13.13 20.09 10.98
CA MET A 97 -13.57 19.56 12.28
C MET A 97 -13.14 20.40 13.49
N SER A 98 -12.03 21.16 13.43
CA SER A 98 -11.32 21.56 14.64
C SER A 98 -11.81 22.87 15.28
N ILE A 99 -12.32 23.77 14.47
CA ILE A 99 -12.80 25.10 14.83
C ILE A 99 -14.17 25.14 15.52
N GLU A 100 -15.12 25.31 14.61
CA GLU A 100 -16.47 25.80 14.83
C GLU A 100 -17.37 24.71 15.42
N GLU A 101 -17.14 23.44 15.07
CA GLU A 101 -17.94 22.33 15.58
C GLU A 101 -17.64 22.06 17.07
N VAL A 102 -16.37 22.17 17.47
CA VAL A 102 -15.97 21.96 18.87
C VAL A 102 -16.44 23.12 19.75
N GLU A 103 -16.31 24.37 19.28
CA GLU A 103 -16.85 25.54 19.97
C GLU A 103 -18.38 25.46 20.11
N ARG A 104 -19.10 25.09 19.05
CA ARG A 104 -20.57 24.92 19.11
C ARG A 104 -20.99 23.84 20.10
N ILE A 105 -20.30 22.69 20.14
CA ILE A 105 -20.62 21.62 21.10
C ILE A 105 -20.37 22.09 22.55
N LEU A 106 -19.29 22.83 22.80
CA LEU A 106 -19.01 23.37 24.13
C LEU A 106 -20.08 24.37 24.56
N ASP A 107 -20.48 25.28 23.67
CA ASP A 107 -21.55 26.25 23.92
C ASP A 107 -22.90 25.54 24.17
N GLU A 108 -23.29 24.57 23.33
CA GLU A 108 -24.50 23.77 23.49
C GLU A 108 -24.51 23.00 24.83
N THR A 109 -23.37 22.44 25.25
CA THR A 109 -23.27 21.74 26.54
C THR A 109 -23.33 22.69 27.74
N GLN A 110 -22.74 23.88 27.62
CA GLN A 110 -22.79 24.88 28.68
C GLN A 110 -24.22 25.43 28.85
N GLU A 111 -24.91 25.73 27.75
CA GLU A 111 -26.32 26.14 27.75
C GLU A 111 -27.22 25.05 28.36
N ALA A 112 -27.00 23.78 28.02
CA ALA A 112 -27.74 22.66 28.60
C ALA A 112 -27.52 22.52 30.12
N VAL A 113 -26.29 22.71 30.60
CA VAL A 113 -25.97 22.69 32.04
C VAL A 113 -26.60 23.88 32.76
N GLU A 114 -26.59 25.06 32.15
CA GLU A 114 -27.25 26.24 32.72
C GLU A 114 -28.77 26.08 32.76
N TYR A 115 -29.37 25.49 31.73
CA TYR A 115 -30.79 25.15 31.72
C TYR A 115 -31.14 24.11 32.79
N GLN A 116 -30.33 23.07 32.96
CA GLN A 116 -30.50 22.10 34.03
C GLN A 116 -30.40 22.76 35.40
N ARG A 117 -29.43 23.66 35.59
CA ARG A 117 -29.28 24.42 36.83
C ARG A 117 -30.48 25.33 37.11
N GLN A 118 -31.06 25.94 36.08
CA GLN A 118 -32.30 26.72 36.23
C GLN A 118 -33.47 25.82 36.61
N ILE A 119 -33.58 24.62 36.03
CA ILE A 119 -34.57 23.62 36.48
C ILE A 119 -34.33 23.26 37.94
N ASP A 120 -33.09 22.96 38.33
CA ASP A 120 -32.73 22.59 39.69
C ASP A 120 -33.04 23.73 40.69
N GLU A 121 -32.79 25.00 40.32
CA GLU A 121 -33.10 26.17 41.13
C GLU A 121 -34.62 26.41 41.27
N LEU A 122 -35.36 26.27 40.17
CA LEU A 122 -36.83 26.35 40.19
C LEU A 122 -37.45 25.23 41.02
N LEU A 123 -36.90 24.02 40.93
CA LEU A 123 -37.33 22.87 41.72
C LEU A 123 -36.99 23.07 43.21
N ALA A 124 -35.75 23.47 43.54
CA ALA A 124 -35.31 23.70 44.91
C ALA A 124 -36.10 24.82 45.63
N GLY A 125 -36.59 25.82 44.90
CA GLY A 125 -37.43 26.89 45.47
C GLY A 125 -38.91 26.53 45.64
N SER A 126 -39.35 25.35 45.14
CA SER A 126 -40.77 24.99 45.03
C SER A 126 -41.26 23.91 45.99
N PHE A 127 -40.36 23.17 46.65
CA PHE A 127 -40.73 22.12 47.60
C PHE A 127 -40.84 22.65 49.03
N THR A 128 -41.88 22.22 49.75
CA THR A 128 -41.97 22.45 51.20
C THR A 128 -41.28 21.32 51.97
N GLN A 129 -40.95 21.55 53.25
CA GLN A 129 -40.28 20.54 54.08
C GLN A 129 -41.10 19.23 54.22
N GLU A 130 -42.42 19.31 54.15
CA GLU A 130 -43.31 18.14 54.16
C GLU A 130 -43.24 17.35 52.84
N ASP A 131 -43.03 18.03 51.70
CA ASP A 131 -42.87 17.39 50.39
C ASP A 131 -41.51 16.68 50.28
N GLU A 132 -40.46 17.27 50.85
CA GLU A 132 -39.12 16.67 50.89
C GLU A 132 -39.10 15.36 51.70
N ASP A 133 -39.79 15.34 52.86
CA ASP A 133 -39.90 14.14 53.70
C ASP A 133 -40.69 13.02 53.00
N ALA A 134 -41.78 13.35 52.30
CA ALA A 134 -42.57 12.39 51.51
C ALA A 134 -41.76 11.79 50.34
N ILE A 135 -40.99 12.63 49.63
CA ILE A 135 -40.11 12.17 48.54
C ILE A 135 -38.99 11.27 49.07
N LEU A 136 -38.42 11.58 50.24
CA LEU A 136 -37.40 10.73 50.87
C LEU A 136 -37.96 9.36 51.28
N GLU A 137 -39.20 9.31 51.76
CA GLU A 137 -39.88 8.05 52.06
C GLU A 137 -40.12 7.22 50.80
N GLU A 138 -40.61 7.83 49.71
CA GLU A 138 -40.77 7.16 48.41
C GLU A 138 -39.44 6.66 47.82
N LEU A 139 -38.37 7.48 47.90
CA LEU A 139 -37.02 7.09 47.46
C LEU A 139 -36.50 5.89 48.27
N SER A 140 -36.76 5.87 49.57
CA SER A 140 -36.39 4.76 50.45
C SER A 140 -37.14 3.47 50.07
N ALA A 141 -38.43 3.56 49.72
CA ALA A 141 -39.22 2.42 49.27
C ALA A 141 -38.68 1.83 47.94
N ILE A 142 -38.36 2.68 46.97
CA ILE A 142 -37.80 2.25 45.67
C ILE A 142 -36.41 1.61 45.82
N THR A 143 -35.57 2.20 46.68
CA THR A 143 -34.23 1.64 46.94
C THR A 143 -34.32 0.31 47.70
N GLN A 144 -35.24 0.16 48.66
CA GLN A 144 -35.47 -1.11 49.34
C GLN A 144 -35.99 -2.20 48.38
N GLU A 145 -36.88 -1.85 47.44
CA GLU A 145 -37.40 -2.79 46.43
C GLU A 145 -36.34 -3.28 45.42
N GLN A 146 -35.29 -2.48 45.16
CA GLN A 146 -34.21 -2.86 44.24
C GLN A 146 -33.01 -3.58 44.89
N ILE A 147 -33.00 -3.80 46.21
CA ILE A 147 -31.87 -4.44 46.93
C ILE A 147 -31.96 -5.98 46.98
N GLU A 148 -32.92 -6.64 46.31
CA GLU A 148 -32.81 -8.08 46.03
C GLU A 148 -31.94 -8.34 44.78
N LEU A 149 -30.65 -8.04 44.88
CA LEU A 149 -29.65 -8.49 43.90
C LEU A 149 -29.24 -9.94 44.26
N PRO A 150 -29.44 -10.94 43.38
CA PRO A 150 -28.98 -12.30 43.62
C PRO A 150 -27.45 -12.35 43.72
N GLU A 151 -26.95 -13.17 44.65
CA GLU A 151 -25.54 -13.33 44.98
C GLU A 151 -24.71 -13.66 43.72
N VAL A 152 -23.77 -12.77 43.38
CA VAL A 152 -22.90 -12.91 42.21
C VAL A 152 -22.10 -14.21 42.35
N PRO A 153 -22.19 -15.17 41.40
CA PRO A 153 -21.41 -16.39 41.43
C PRO A 153 -19.91 -16.08 41.47
N SER A 154 -19.23 -16.59 42.51
CA SER A 154 -17.79 -16.47 42.72
C SER A 154 -17.02 -17.52 41.90
N GLU A 155 -17.17 -17.49 40.59
CA GLU A 155 -16.27 -18.24 39.70
C GLU A 155 -15.02 -17.40 39.40
N PRO A 156 -13.80 -17.93 39.60
CA PRO A 156 -12.58 -17.21 39.30
C PRO A 156 -12.46 -16.99 37.78
N LEU A 157 -12.31 -15.72 37.39
CA LEU A 157 -12.10 -15.33 36.01
C LEU A 157 -10.85 -16.04 35.44
N PRO A 158 -10.91 -16.57 34.19
CA PRO A 158 -9.80 -17.27 33.59
C PRO A 158 -8.58 -16.35 33.45
N GLU A 159 -7.41 -16.84 33.89
CA GLU A 159 -6.15 -16.11 33.84
C GLU A 159 -5.73 -15.75 32.41
N LYS A 160 -5.15 -14.55 32.28
CA LYS A 160 -4.62 -13.95 31.05
C LYS A 160 -3.88 -14.96 30.17
N ILE A 161 -4.33 -15.09 28.92
CA ILE A 161 -3.55 -15.71 27.85
C ILE A 161 -2.28 -14.87 27.66
N PRO A 162 -1.07 -15.42 27.84
CA PRO A 162 0.15 -14.67 27.62
C PRO A 162 0.39 -14.56 26.10
N GLY A 163 0.25 -13.35 25.55
CA GLY A 163 0.75 -13.06 24.20
C GLY A 163 -0.09 -12.16 23.31
N ILE A 164 -1.27 -11.68 23.73
CA ILE A 164 -1.99 -10.68 22.94
C ILE A 164 -1.64 -9.29 23.49
N SER A 165 -0.63 -8.67 22.88
CA SER A 165 -0.43 -7.23 23.03
C SER A 165 -1.45 -6.49 22.17
N MET A 166 -1.94 -5.36 22.66
CA MET A 166 -2.91 -4.48 21.96
C MET A 166 -2.40 -3.97 20.59
N LEU A 167 -1.15 -4.26 20.22
CA LEU A 167 -0.54 -3.87 18.96
C LEU A 167 -0.69 -4.91 17.82
N ASP A 168 -1.14 -6.14 18.09
CA ASP A 168 -1.38 -7.14 17.02
C ASP A 168 -2.78 -7.06 16.40
N SER A 169 -3.63 -6.14 16.89
CA SER A 169 -4.95 -5.90 16.29
C SER A 169 -4.89 -5.23 14.91
N PHE A 170 -3.70 -4.80 14.46
CA PHE A 170 -3.53 -4.16 13.16
C PHE A 170 -3.19 -5.13 12.01
N GLU A 171 -2.90 -6.40 12.30
CA GLU A 171 -2.62 -7.40 11.25
C GLU A 171 -3.91 -8.00 10.65
N TRP A 172 -5.07 -7.79 11.28
CA TRP A 172 -6.37 -8.12 10.68
C TRP A 172 -6.86 -7.12 9.61
N LEU A 173 -6.13 -6.03 9.38
CA LEU A 173 -6.49 -5.00 8.39
C LEU A 173 -5.68 -5.05 7.09
N GLU A 174 -4.92 -6.13 6.83
CA GLU A 174 -4.20 -6.31 5.55
C GLU A 174 -4.86 -7.33 4.59
N PHE A 175 -6.03 -7.91 4.92
CA PHE A 175 -6.68 -8.92 4.07
C PHE A 175 -7.90 -8.43 3.24
N THR A 176 -8.11 -7.13 3.04
CA THR A 176 -9.15 -6.67 2.07
C THR A 176 -8.61 -5.65 1.09
N GLY A 177 -7.70 -6.11 0.23
CA GLY A 177 -7.56 -5.56 -1.11
C GLY A 177 -8.45 -6.33 -2.09
N GLU A 178 -9.16 -5.59 -2.95
CA GLU A 178 -9.93 -6.03 -4.12
C GLU A 178 -11.46 -6.16 -3.96
N GLN A 179 -12.18 -5.02 -3.99
CA GLN A 179 -13.29 -4.87 -4.95
C GLN A 179 -13.33 -3.47 -5.56
N ARG A 180 -13.11 -3.48 -6.87
CA ARG A 180 -13.30 -2.45 -7.88
C ARG A 180 -14.73 -1.89 -7.83
N ILE A 181 -14.88 -0.58 -7.60
CA ILE A 181 -16.14 0.13 -7.90
C ILE A 181 -16.16 0.40 -9.42
N PRO A 182 -17.19 -0.01 -10.18
CA PRO A 182 -17.33 0.37 -11.57
C PRO A 182 -17.80 1.82 -11.67
N GLU A 183 -17.03 2.65 -12.39
CA GLU A 183 -17.48 3.95 -12.86
C GLU A 183 -18.65 3.76 -13.83
N GLY A 184 -19.78 4.40 -13.52
CA GLY A 184 -20.91 4.52 -14.41
C GLY A 184 -21.55 5.90 -14.28
N SER A 185 -21.33 6.79 -15.25
CA SER A 185 -22.37 7.21 -16.19
C SER A 185 -22.04 8.51 -16.94
N LYS A 186 -22.30 8.46 -18.26
CA LYS A 186 -22.37 9.55 -19.27
C LYS A 186 -21.00 10.06 -19.73
N THR A 187 -20.59 9.88 -20.99
CA THR A 187 -21.30 10.33 -22.20
C THR A 187 -20.88 9.57 -23.47
N GLU A 188 -21.89 9.30 -24.32
CA GLU A 188 -21.87 9.20 -25.79
C GLU A 188 -20.78 8.39 -26.52
N CYS A 189 -21.21 7.26 -27.10
CA CYS A 189 -20.60 6.70 -28.30
C CYS A 189 -21.04 7.49 -29.55
N ARG A 190 -20.09 8.08 -30.28
CA ARG A 190 -20.24 8.40 -31.72
C ARG A 190 -19.52 7.32 -32.56
N PRO A 191 -20.15 6.79 -33.62
CA PRO A 191 -19.49 5.86 -34.52
C PRO A 191 -18.76 6.63 -35.64
N GLY A 192 -17.47 6.35 -35.82
CA GLY A 192 -16.77 6.73 -37.05
C GLY A 192 -15.27 6.92 -36.89
N LEU A 193 -14.50 5.84 -37.12
CA LEU A 193 -13.27 5.75 -37.94
C LEU A 193 -12.35 4.61 -37.45
N PRO A 194 -11.73 3.84 -38.37
CA PRO A 194 -11.05 2.58 -38.01
C PRO A 194 -9.61 2.84 -37.58
N GLY A 195 -9.34 2.67 -36.29
CA GLY A 195 -7.99 2.59 -35.72
C GLY A 195 -7.50 1.15 -35.51
N PRO A 196 -6.21 0.93 -35.19
CA PRO A 196 -5.49 -0.34 -35.38
C PRO A 196 -5.96 -1.54 -34.54
N TRP A 197 -6.94 -1.34 -33.66
CA TRP A 197 -7.45 -2.33 -32.71
C TRP A 197 -8.55 -3.24 -33.27
N GLY A 198 -9.03 -2.98 -34.50
CA GLY A 198 -10.00 -3.85 -35.19
C GLY A 198 -9.49 -5.26 -35.51
N ARG A 199 -8.19 -5.54 -35.31
CA ARG A 199 -7.59 -6.87 -35.50
C ARG A 199 -7.61 -7.75 -34.25
N VAL A 200 -7.88 -7.21 -33.05
CA VAL A 200 -7.84 -8.00 -31.81
C VAL A 200 -9.16 -8.75 -31.56
N CYS A 201 -10.31 -8.20 -31.99
CA CYS A 201 -11.61 -8.87 -31.81
C CYS A 201 -11.80 -10.14 -32.65
N LEU A 202 -11.03 -10.32 -33.74
CA LEU A 202 -11.10 -11.53 -34.58
C LEU A 202 -10.37 -12.74 -33.96
N ALA A 203 -9.59 -12.57 -32.88
CA ALA A 203 -8.77 -13.64 -32.31
C ALA A 203 -9.46 -14.46 -31.19
N LEU A 204 -10.62 -14.04 -30.68
CA LEU A 204 -11.29 -14.70 -29.55
C LEU A 204 -12.59 -15.41 -29.89
N GLY A 205 -12.91 -15.61 -31.18
CA GLY A 205 -13.90 -16.62 -31.61
C GLY A 205 -15.32 -16.46 -31.06
N PHE A 206 -15.72 -15.26 -30.61
CA PHE A 206 -17.10 -14.99 -30.21
C PHE A 206 -17.93 -14.61 -31.43
N SER A 207 -18.73 -15.57 -31.90
CA SER A 207 -19.72 -15.38 -32.96
C SER A 207 -20.89 -14.56 -32.40
N LEU A 208 -20.96 -13.28 -32.71
CA LEU A 208 -22.17 -12.49 -32.51
C LEU A 208 -23.12 -12.75 -33.68
N GLY A 209 -24.05 -13.67 -33.46
CA GLY A 209 -25.23 -13.84 -34.31
C GLY A 209 -26.08 -12.57 -34.27
N PHE A 210 -26.29 -11.96 -35.44
CA PHE A 210 -27.30 -10.94 -35.66
C PHE A 210 -28.67 -11.62 -35.81
N PRO A 211 -29.70 -11.31 -35.00
CA PRO A 211 -31.06 -11.36 -35.48
C PRO A 211 -31.34 -10.06 -36.24
N GLY A 212 -31.65 -10.20 -37.53
CA GLY A 212 -32.26 -9.13 -38.30
C GLY A 212 -33.73 -8.93 -37.93
N VAL A 213 -34.43 -8.26 -38.85
CA VAL A 213 -35.83 -7.79 -38.80
C VAL A 213 -35.93 -6.41 -38.15
N GLY A 214 -36.52 -5.39 -38.75
CA GLY A 214 -37.32 -5.25 -39.97
C GLY A 214 -37.89 -3.84 -39.96
#